data_AF-A0A2E3Z832-F1
#
_entry.id   AF-A0A2E3Z832-F1
#
_cell.length_a   1.000
_cell.length_b   1.000
_cell.length_c   1.000
_cell.angle_alpha   90.00
_cell.angle_beta   90.00
_cell.angle_gamma   90.00
#
_symmetry.space_group_name_H-M   'P 1'
#
loop_
_entity.id
_entity.type
_entity.pdbx_description
1 polymer ?
#
loop_
_entity_poly.entity_id
_entity_poly.type
_entity_poly.pdbx_seq_one_letter_code
_entity_poly.pdbx_strand_id
1 'polypeptide(L)' 'MDDFENARSIALRAFDLEITHFDLVNNYGPSPDSVETNWGKILKQDLAGHRDELILSSKAGYTITKQTAITH' A
#
# COMPACT_ATOMS: atom_id res chain seq x y z
N MET A 1 1.36 -6.93 17.12
CA MET A 1 1.87 -5.64 16.61
C MET A 1 1.08 -5.35 15.36
N ASP A 2 0.49 -4.17 15.27
CA ASP A 2 -0.44 -3.79 14.21
C ASP A 2 0.34 -3.66 12.87
N ASP A 3 -0.07 -4.43 11.85
CA ASP A 3 0.56 -4.44 10.51
C ASP A 3 0.61 -3.03 9.90
N PHE A 4 -0.35 -2.16 10.27
CA PHE A 4 -0.42 -0.79 9.79
C PHE A 4 0.70 0.11 10.35
N GLU A 5 0.91 0.11 11.67
CA GLU A 5 1.91 0.99 12.31
C GLU A 5 3.33 0.63 11.87
N ASN A 6 3.60 -0.67 11.71
CA ASN A 6 4.87 -1.13 11.18
C ASN A 6 5.07 -0.70 9.71
N ALA A 7 4.05 -0.87 8.86
CA ALA A 7 4.11 -0.42 7.46
C ALA A 7 4.29 1.10 7.36
N ARG A 8 3.60 1.87 8.20
CA ARG A 8 3.72 3.32 8.28
C ARG A 8 5.13 3.75 8.67
N SER A 9 5.71 3.14 9.71
CA SER A 9 7.06 3.46 10.16
C SER A 9 8.12 3.19 9.08
N ILE A 10 8.02 2.05 8.39
CA ILE A 10 8.93 1.69 7.30
C ILE A 10 8.83 2.69 6.15
N ALA A 11 7.60 3.05 5.75
CA ALA A 11 7.39 3.96 4.65
C ALA A 11 7.91 5.37 4.89
N LEU A 12 7.64 5.93 6.09
CA LEU A 12 8.14 7.25 6.46
C LEU A 12 9.65 7.25 6.54
N ARG A 13 10.25 6.20 7.11
CA ARG A 13 11.71 6.06 7.16
C ARG A 13 12.34 5.97 5.77
N ALA A 14 11.71 5.27 4.83
CA ALA A 14 12.18 5.19 3.46
C ALA A 14 12.11 6.54 2.77
N PHE A 15 11.02 7.28 2.97
CA PHE A 15 10.86 8.63 2.44
C PHE A 15 11.91 9.61 2.99
N ASP A 16 12.16 9.57 4.31
CA ASP A 16 13.23 10.37 4.96
C ASP A 16 14.64 10.06 4.40
N LEU A 17 14.83 8.88 3.82
CA LEU A 17 16.07 8.44 3.18
C LEU A 17 16.05 8.68 1.66
N GLU A 18 15.15 9.54 1.17
CA GLU A 18 14.99 9.90 -0.25
C GLU A 18 14.60 8.73 -1.16
N ILE A 19 14.07 7.63 -0.60
CA ILE A 19 13.48 6.56 -1.39
C ILE A 19 12.09 7.01 -1.84
N THR A 20 11.97 7.27 -3.13
CA THR A 20 10.73 7.78 -3.75
C THR A 20 9.96 6.72 -4.54
N HIS A 21 10.55 5.53 -4.73
CA HIS A 21 9.93 4.43 -5.47
C HIS A 21 9.47 3.30 -4.54
N PHE A 22 8.17 3.03 -4.52
CA PHE A 22 7.56 1.97 -3.72
C PHE A 22 6.85 0.96 -4.64
N ASP A 23 7.29 -0.31 -4.57
CA ASP A 23 6.68 -1.44 -5.30
C ASP A 23 5.70 -2.18 -4.37
N LEU A 24 4.42 -2.10 -4.70
CA LEU A 24 3.34 -2.76 -3.98
C LEU A 24 3.05 -4.10 -4.65
N VAL A 25 3.40 -5.18 -3.96
CA VAL A 25 3.01 -6.53 -4.35
C VAL A 25 1.94 -7.00 -3.38
N ASN A 26 0.75 -7.23 -3.93
CA ASN A 26 -0.50 -7.65 -3.29
C ASN A 26 -0.45 -8.99 -2.53
N ASN A 27 0.73 -9.60 -2.34
CA ASN A 27 0.91 -10.83 -1.57
C ASN A 27 1.74 -10.65 -0.29
N TYR A 28 2.17 -9.42 0.04
CA TYR A 28 2.84 -9.14 1.32
C TYR A 28 1.82 -8.78 2.41
N GLY A 29 1.10 -9.77 2.91
CA GLY A 29 0.21 -9.62 4.05
C GLY A 29 -0.66 -10.86 4.27
N PRO A 30 -1.29 -11.02 5.44
CA PRO A 30 -2.19 -12.14 5.72
C PRO A 30 -3.47 -12.10 4.85
N SER A 31 -3.77 -10.96 4.22
CA SER A 31 -4.85 -10.78 3.24
C SER A 31 -4.39 -9.88 2.08
N PRO A 32 -4.66 -10.25 0.82
CA PRO A 32 -4.20 -9.52 -0.36
C PRO A 32 -4.67 -8.05 -0.45
N ASP A 33 -5.77 -7.71 0.22
CA ASP A 33 -6.36 -6.36 0.18
C ASP A 33 -5.77 -5.40 1.23
N SER A 34 -4.96 -5.92 2.17
CA SER A 34 -4.44 -5.13 3.30
C SER A 34 -3.35 -4.14 2.89
N VAL A 35 -2.55 -4.46 1.87
CA VAL A 35 -1.39 -3.67 1.46
C VAL A 35 -1.81 -2.36 0.80
N GLU A 36 -2.70 -2.42 -0.19
CA GLU A 36 -3.17 -1.22 -0.90
C GLU A 36 -3.98 -0.30 0.02
N THR A 37 -4.78 -0.88 0.92
CA THR A 37 -5.58 -0.12 1.90
C THR A 37 -4.68 0.61 2.90
N ASN A 38 -3.65 -0.05 3.43
CA ASN A 38 -2.71 0.58 4.35
C ASN A 38 -1.88 1.66 3.65
N TRP A 39 -1.47 1.41 2.40
CA TRP A 39 -0.75 2.42 1.64
C TRP A 39 -1.59 3.64 1.32
N GLY A 40 -2.86 3.46 0.95
CA GLY A 40 -3.81 4.55 0.76
C GLY A 40 -3.99 5.41 2.02
N LYS A 41 -3.97 4.79 3.21
CA LYS A 41 -4.03 5.52 4.49
C LYS A 41 -2.76 6.34 4.74
N ILE A 42 -1.57 5.75 4.56
CA ILE A 42 -0.28 6.43 4.76
C ILE A 42 -0.14 7.61 3.78
N LEU A 43 -0.49 7.43 2.51
CA LEU A 43 -0.48 8.51 1.52
C LEU A 43 -1.41 9.65 1.93
N LYS A 44 -2.61 9.34 2.42
CA LYS A 44 -3.58 10.38 2.80
C LYS A 44 -3.21 11.09 4.10
N GLN A 45 -2.65 10.38 5.07
CA GLN A 45 -2.36 10.91 6.41
C GLN A 45 -1.02 11.63 6.46
N ASP A 46 0.01 11.08 5.82
CA ASP A 46 1.39 11.48 6.08
C ASP A 46 2.15 12.00 4.86
N LEU A 47 1.79 11.55 3.65
CA LEU A 47 2.52 11.89 2.42
C LEU A 47 1.67 12.66 1.40
N ALA A 48 0.53 13.22 1.82
CA ALA A 48 -0.44 13.85 0.91
C ALA A 48 0.18 15.03 0.14
N GLY A 49 1.10 15.77 0.76
CA GLY A 49 1.80 16.90 0.15
C GLY A 49 2.96 16.50 -0.78
N HIS A 50 3.40 15.24 -0.74
CA HIS A 50 4.56 14.73 -1.50
C HIS A 50 4.15 13.76 -2.60
N ARG A 51 2.85 13.69 -2.93
CA ARG A 51 2.33 12.68 -3.86
C ARG A 51 3.00 12.75 -5.23
N ASP A 52 3.33 13.95 -5.70
CA ASP A 52 3.94 14.17 -7.01
C ASP A 52 5.44 13.80 -7.05
N GLU A 53 6.07 13.63 -5.89
CA GLU A 53 7.46 13.22 -5.73
C GLU A 53 7.60 11.69 -5.62
N LEU A 54 6.49 10.95 -5.56
CA LEU A 54 6.45 9.50 -5.34
C LEU A 54 6.10 8.72 -6.61
N ILE A 55 6.93 7.72 -6.93
CA ILE A 55 6.66 6.74 -7.98
C ILE A 55 6.11 5.47 -7.34
N LEU A 56 4.84 5.17 -7.61
CA LEU A 56 4.17 3.98 -7.09
C LEU A 56 3.94 2.97 -8.21
N SER A 57 4.45 1.76 -8.06
CA SER A 57 4.08 0.62 -8.91
C SER A 57 3.21 -0.35 -8.11
N SER A 58 2.10 -0.78 -8.70
CA SER A 58 1.33 -1.94 -8.23
C SER A 58 1.42 -3.02 -9.30
N LYS A 59 1.70 -4.26 -8.90
CA LYS A 59 1.74 -5.41 -9.82
C LYS A 59 0.54 -6.30 -9.59
N ALA A 60 -0.39 -6.32 -10.55
CA ALA A 60 -1.52 -7.26 -10.55
C ALA A 60 -1.14 -8.53 -11.34
N GLY A 61 -0.49 -9.49 -10.67
CA GLY A 61 -0.07 -10.78 -11.27
C GLY A 61 -0.83 -12.01 -10.77
N TYR A 62 -1.71 -11.87 -9.78
CA TYR A 62 -2.52 -12.95 -9.22
C TYR A 62 -3.99 -12.54 -9.25
N THR A 63 -4.88 -13.48 -9.59
CA THR A 63 -6.31 -13.29 -9.83
C THR A 63 -6.95 -12.32 -8.82
N ILE A 64 -7.31 -11.12 -9.27
CA ILE A 64 -8.29 -10.30 -8.58
C ILE A 64 -9.64 -10.96 -8.86
N THR A 65 -10.01 -11.99 -8.08
CA THR A 65 -11.42 -12.38 -8.04
C THR A 65 -12.14 -11.21 -7.42
N LYS A 66 -12.73 -10.35 -8.27
CA LYS A 66 -13.94 -9.63 -7.87
C LYS A 66 -14.84 -10.70 -7.26
N GLN A 67 -15.01 -10.68 -5.94
CA GLN A 67 -16.10 -11.42 -5.31
C GLN A 67 -17.37 -10.76 -5.85
N THR A 68 -17.87 -11.27 -6.97
CA THR A 68 -19.19 -10.95 -7.47
C THR A 68 -20.14 -11.41 -6.37
N ALA A 69 -20.61 -10.47 -5.56
CA ALA A 69 -21.78 -10.67 -4.73
C ALA A 69 -22.97 -10.86 -5.68
N ILE A 70 -23.20 -12.11 -6.09
CA ILE A 70 -24.50 -12.54 -6.59
C ILE A 70 -25.31 -12.90 -5.34
N THR A 71 -25.98 -11.90 -4.78
CA THR A 71 -27.06 -12.12 -3.81
C THR A 71 -28.25 -12.67 -4.60
N HIS A 72 -28.66 -13.89 -4.29
CA HIS A 72 -30.05 -14.33 -4.48
C HIS A 72 -30.82 -14.05 -3.18
#